data_AF-Q9RV00-F1
#
_entry.id   AF-Q9RV00-F1
#
_cell.length_a   1.000
_cell.length_b   1.000
_cell.length_c   1.000
_cell.angle_alpha   90.00
_cell.angle_beta   90.00
_cell.angle_gamma   90.00
#
_symmetry.space_group_name_H-M   'P 1'
#
loop_
_entity.id
_entity.type
_entity.pdbx_description
1 polymer ?
#
loop_
_entity_poly.entity_id
_entity_poly.type
_entity_poly.pdbx_seq_one_letter_code
_entity_poly.pdbx_strand_id
1 'polypeptide(L)'
;MLRVQAAVTGRHVLPFQLSLVRGEIVSGAVLDWLGLDALLSCPPDPQAGEFEFVVRPQGGTPLLPYAQLVAEWARVSDEWQRICAVIGSPSRRWQAPLPGFQAAEGRSVRAALPQSNQSLIALAETLAQAVLGGQARPSGQFAWFGLRLDVNAPRLTGHPLAQLIDGQRDLGELAALTSTGATRAYLLAELEAGLRFPGCGWVWRDLLWETDVLGESD
;
A
#
# COMPACT_ATOMS: atom_id res chain seq x y z
N MET A 1 -7.43 15.20 -16.28
CA MET A 1 -6.90 14.51 -15.08
C MET A 1 -7.83 14.84 -13.92
N LEU A 2 -8.17 13.88 -13.11
CA LEU A 2 -8.93 14.05 -11.88
C LEU A 2 -7.98 13.74 -10.73
N ARG A 3 -7.77 14.70 -9.83
CA ARG A 3 -7.04 14.48 -8.58
C ARG A 3 -8.06 14.18 -7.50
N VAL A 4 -7.80 13.14 -6.72
CA VAL A 4 -8.68 12.67 -5.66
C VAL A 4 -7.85 12.53 -4.39
N GLN A 5 -8.29 13.18 -3.34
CA GLN A 5 -7.85 12.88 -1.99
C GLN A 5 -8.85 11.88 -1.43
N ALA A 6 -8.53 10.59 -1.55
CA ALA A 6 -9.40 9.54 -1.07
C ALA A 6 -9.28 9.46 0.45
N ALA A 7 -10.38 9.68 1.16
CA ALA A 7 -10.44 9.36 2.58
C ALA A 7 -10.45 7.82 2.70
N VAL A 8 -9.35 7.24 3.15
CA VAL A 8 -9.25 5.77 3.24
C VAL A 8 -9.79 5.27 4.59
N THR A 9 -9.57 6.05 5.66
CA THR A 9 -9.86 5.61 7.04
C THR A 9 -10.54 6.70 7.89
N GLY A 10 -11.08 7.75 7.27
CA GLY A 10 -11.66 8.92 7.94
C GLY A 10 -10.67 9.79 8.74
N ARG A 11 -9.50 9.25 9.11
CA ARG A 11 -8.38 9.96 9.76
C ARG A 11 -7.23 10.26 8.82
N HIS A 12 -7.01 9.42 7.82
CA HIS A 12 -5.91 9.55 6.87
C HIS A 12 -6.43 9.76 5.45
N VAL A 13 -5.72 10.61 4.70
CA VAL A 13 -6.01 10.94 3.31
C VAL A 13 -4.92 10.37 2.43
N LEU A 14 -5.30 9.57 1.42
CA LEU A 14 -4.36 9.04 0.44
C LEU A 14 -4.41 9.88 -0.85
N PRO A 15 -3.28 10.44 -1.30
CA PRO A 15 -3.23 11.18 -2.57
C PRO A 15 -3.36 10.21 -3.75
N PHE A 16 -4.47 10.33 -4.46
CA PHE A 16 -4.84 9.49 -5.59
C PHE A 16 -5.10 10.35 -6.84
N GLN A 17 -4.81 9.81 -8.02
CA GLN A 17 -5.01 10.50 -9.29
C GLN A 17 -5.59 9.54 -10.32
N LEU A 18 -6.56 10.03 -11.08
CA LEU A 18 -7.15 9.35 -12.23
C LEU A 18 -6.88 10.17 -13.49
N SER A 19 -6.47 9.49 -14.55
CA SER A 19 -6.37 10.10 -15.87
C SER A 19 -7.49 9.59 -16.74
N LEU A 20 -8.22 10.52 -17.36
CA LEU A 20 -9.35 10.22 -18.23
C LEU A 20 -9.12 10.78 -19.63
N VAL A 21 -9.51 10.00 -20.64
CA VAL A 21 -9.52 10.40 -22.05
C VAL A 21 -10.86 9.99 -22.64
N ARG A 22 -11.65 10.97 -23.12
CA ARG A 22 -12.98 10.74 -23.73
C ARG A 22 -13.94 9.93 -22.83
N GLY A 23 -13.90 10.17 -21.52
CA GLY A 23 -14.74 9.47 -20.54
C GLY A 23 -14.19 8.12 -20.06
N GLU A 24 -13.14 7.61 -20.70
CA GLU A 24 -12.50 6.36 -20.30
C GLU A 24 -11.34 6.63 -19.32
N ILE A 25 -11.13 5.72 -18.37
CA ILE A 25 -9.99 5.78 -17.46
C ILE A 25 -8.79 5.12 -18.12
N VAL A 26 -7.71 5.88 -18.29
CA VAL A 26 -6.47 5.42 -18.94
C VAL A 26 -5.34 5.15 -17.95
N SER A 27 -5.45 5.67 -16.72
CA SER A 27 -4.46 5.43 -15.66
C SER A 27 -5.03 5.80 -14.29
N GLY A 28 -4.60 5.07 -13.25
CA GLY A 28 -4.72 5.46 -11.86
C GLY A 28 -3.34 5.55 -11.21
N ALA A 29 -3.21 6.39 -10.19
CA ALA A 29 -1.93 6.59 -9.52
C ALA A 29 -2.11 6.93 -8.04
N VAL A 30 -1.31 6.31 -7.18
CA VAL A 30 -1.04 6.76 -5.82
C VAL A 30 0.40 7.23 -5.80
N LEU A 31 0.62 8.54 -5.80
CA LEU A 31 1.96 9.14 -5.96
C LEU A 31 2.73 8.54 -7.16
N ASP A 32 3.76 7.74 -6.88
CA ASP A 32 4.64 7.09 -7.86
C ASP A 32 4.19 5.66 -8.23
N TRP A 33 3.18 5.12 -7.56
CA TRP A 33 2.59 3.83 -7.90
C TRP A 33 1.49 4.01 -8.93
N LEU A 34 1.71 3.47 -10.14
CA LEU A 34 0.88 3.72 -11.32
C LEU A 34 0.13 2.46 -11.77
N GLY A 35 -0.93 2.66 -12.53
CA GLY A 35 -1.63 1.62 -13.29
C GLY A 35 -2.85 1.04 -12.58
N LEU A 36 -3.26 -0.13 -13.07
CA LEU A 36 -4.49 -0.78 -12.62
C LEU A 36 -4.41 -1.20 -11.14
N ASP A 37 -3.27 -1.72 -10.68
CA ASP A 37 -3.12 -2.10 -9.26
C ASP A 37 -3.26 -0.92 -8.31
N ALA A 38 -2.70 0.25 -8.68
CA ALA A 38 -2.83 1.47 -7.89
C ALA A 38 -4.30 1.94 -7.83
N LEU A 39 -4.99 1.90 -8.97
CA LEU A 39 -6.42 2.22 -9.06
C LEU A 39 -7.25 1.29 -8.17
N LEU A 40 -7.10 -0.02 -8.36
CA LEU A 40 -7.88 -1.03 -7.67
C LEU A 40 -7.60 -1.11 -6.15
N SER A 41 -6.47 -0.57 -5.71
CA SER A 41 -6.14 -0.50 -4.28
C SER A 41 -6.87 0.58 -3.49
N CYS A 42 -7.44 1.58 -4.18
CA CYS A 42 -8.11 2.70 -3.56
C CYS A 42 -9.62 2.49 -3.65
N PRO A 43 -10.34 2.22 -2.56
CA PRO A 43 -11.79 2.05 -2.63
C PRO A 43 -12.43 3.35 -3.15
N PRO A 44 -13.35 3.28 -4.11
CA PRO A 44 -14.12 4.44 -4.54
C PRO A 44 -15.19 4.70 -3.47
N ASP A 45 -14.88 5.50 -2.45
CA ASP A 45 -15.90 6.05 -1.56
C ASP A 45 -16.36 7.41 -2.13
N PRO A 46 -17.56 7.50 -2.74
CA PRO A 46 -18.06 8.76 -3.27
C PRO A 46 -18.53 9.73 -2.18
N GLN A 47 -18.67 9.28 -0.92
CA GLN A 47 -19.19 10.09 0.18
C GLN A 47 -18.08 10.72 1.04
N ALA A 48 -16.81 10.35 0.79
CA ALA A 48 -15.68 10.83 1.57
C ALA A 48 -14.50 11.24 0.67
N GLY A 49 -13.82 12.33 1.05
CA GLY A 49 -12.65 12.86 0.35
C GLY A 49 -12.89 14.17 -0.41
N GLU A 50 -11.85 14.63 -1.09
CA GLU A 50 -11.88 15.83 -1.93
C GLU A 50 -11.50 15.48 -3.36
N PHE A 51 -12.10 16.16 -4.34
CA PHE A 51 -11.77 15.95 -5.75
C PHE A 51 -11.57 17.27 -6.49
N GLU A 52 -10.55 17.29 -7.34
CA GLU A 52 -10.20 18.43 -8.19
C GLU A 52 -10.07 17.97 -9.64
N PHE A 53 -10.84 18.60 -10.54
CA PHE A 53 -10.67 18.39 -11.98
C PHE A 53 -9.57 19.30 -12.52
N VAL A 54 -8.51 18.69 -13.05
CA VAL A 54 -7.40 19.40 -13.67
C VAL A 54 -7.34 19.08 -15.16
N VAL A 55 -7.61 20.08 -15.98
CA VAL A 55 -7.50 19.96 -17.45
C VAL A 55 -6.02 20.03 -17.84
N ARG A 56 -5.49 18.92 -18.33
CA ARG A 56 -4.14 18.80 -18.91
C ARG A 56 -4.21 17.91 -20.15
N PRO A 57 -3.35 18.13 -21.15
CA PRO A 57 -3.18 17.15 -22.22
C PRO A 57 -2.87 15.79 -21.62
N GLN A 58 -3.71 14.80 -21.91
CA GLN A 58 -3.56 13.42 -21.47
C GLN A 58 -3.74 12.50 -22.67
N GLY A 59 -2.98 11.42 -22.69
CA GLY A 59 -3.09 10.34 -23.68
C GLY A 59 -3.04 8.98 -22.99
N GLY A 60 -3.23 7.93 -23.76
CA GLY A 60 -3.19 6.55 -23.27
C GLY A 60 -4.36 5.72 -23.79
N THR A 61 -4.22 4.41 -23.63
CA THR A 61 -5.27 3.45 -23.92
C THR A 61 -6.12 3.25 -22.66
N PRO A 62 -7.45 3.13 -22.78
CA PRO A 62 -8.29 2.72 -21.67
C PRO A 62 -7.75 1.47 -20.99
N LEU A 63 -7.69 1.46 -19.66
CA LEU A 63 -7.27 0.26 -18.90
C LEU A 63 -8.24 -0.89 -19.17
N LEU A 64 -9.53 -0.58 -19.15
CA LEU A 64 -10.68 -1.40 -19.48
C LEU A 64 -11.81 -0.47 -19.96
N PRO A 65 -12.84 -0.98 -20.65
CA PRO A 65 -14.07 -0.21 -20.88
C PRO A 65 -14.65 0.29 -19.55
N TYR A 66 -15.05 1.56 -19.48
CA TYR A 66 -15.46 2.22 -18.23
C TYR A 66 -16.44 1.39 -17.38
N ALA A 67 -17.51 0.87 -17.99
CA ALA A 67 -18.51 0.08 -17.27
C ALA A 67 -17.92 -1.21 -16.65
N GLN A 68 -17.01 -1.88 -17.38
CA GLN A 68 -16.31 -3.06 -16.88
C GLN A 68 -15.33 -2.69 -15.76
N LEU A 69 -14.60 -1.58 -15.93
CA LEU A 69 -13.65 -1.11 -14.92
C LEU A 69 -14.33 -0.77 -13.60
N VAL A 70 -15.45 -0.05 -13.64
CA VAL A 70 -16.20 0.33 -12.43
C VAL A 70 -16.72 -0.91 -11.71
N ALA A 71 -17.24 -1.91 -12.45
CA ALA A 71 -17.70 -3.16 -11.86
C ALA A 71 -16.56 -3.93 -11.19
N GLU A 72 -15.41 -4.06 -11.85
CA GLU A 72 -14.23 -4.72 -11.27
C GLU A 72 -13.69 -3.95 -10.08
N TRP A 73 -13.68 -2.62 -10.14
CA TRP A 73 -13.18 -1.80 -9.05
C TRP A 73 -14.04 -1.94 -7.79
N ALA A 74 -15.37 -1.93 -7.93
CA ALA A 74 -16.27 -2.21 -6.81
C ALA A 74 -16.03 -3.61 -6.22
N ARG A 75 -15.98 -4.64 -7.08
CA ARG A 75 -15.73 -6.02 -6.67
C ARG A 75 -14.42 -6.17 -5.89
N VAL A 76 -13.33 -5.61 -6.42
CA VAL A 76 -12.02 -5.66 -5.78
C VAL A 76 -11.99 -4.91 -4.47
N SER A 77 -12.64 -3.74 -4.38
CA SER A 77 -12.66 -2.95 -3.15
C SER A 77 -13.23 -3.74 -1.97
N ASP A 78 -14.34 -4.46 -2.20
CA ASP A 78 -14.95 -5.34 -1.19
C ASP A 78 -14.04 -6.54 -0.86
N GLU A 79 -13.39 -7.09 -1.87
CA GLU A 79 -12.50 -8.25 -1.72
C GLU A 79 -11.25 -7.90 -0.92
N TRP A 80 -10.68 -6.72 -1.16
CA TRP A 80 -9.49 -6.22 -0.49
C TRP A 80 -9.65 -6.12 1.02
N GLN A 81 -10.81 -5.66 1.48
CA GLN A 81 -11.10 -5.61 2.90
C GLN A 81 -11.08 -7.02 3.52
N ARG A 82 -11.69 -8.00 2.85
CA ARG A 82 -11.69 -9.40 3.31
C ARG A 82 -10.31 -10.04 3.28
N ILE A 83 -9.54 -9.82 2.22
CA ILE A 83 -8.18 -10.34 2.09
C ILE A 83 -7.28 -9.74 3.16
N CYS A 84 -7.29 -8.41 3.33
CA CYS A 84 -6.45 -7.74 4.31
C CYS A 84 -6.83 -8.16 5.74
N ALA A 85 -8.10 -8.42 6.05
CA ALA A 85 -8.50 -8.99 7.35
C ALA A 85 -7.81 -10.34 7.66
N VAL A 86 -7.39 -11.10 6.65
CA VAL A 86 -6.70 -12.38 6.78
C VAL A 86 -5.17 -12.19 6.78
N ILE A 87 -4.63 -11.45 5.81
CA ILE A 87 -3.18 -11.34 5.60
C ILE A 87 -2.54 -10.13 6.31
N GLY A 88 -3.35 -9.24 6.89
CA GLY A 88 -2.96 -7.94 7.42
C GLY A 88 -2.79 -6.89 6.31
N SER A 89 -1.83 -7.13 5.41
CA SER A 89 -1.52 -6.23 4.28
C SER A 89 -0.66 -6.94 3.22
N PRO A 90 -0.58 -6.43 1.98
CA PRO A 90 0.33 -6.94 0.96
C PRO A 90 1.81 -6.76 1.27
N SER A 91 2.16 -5.90 2.24
CA SER A 91 3.53 -5.68 2.74
C SER A 91 3.95 -6.72 3.77
N ARG A 92 3.02 -7.34 4.52
CA ARG A 92 3.38 -8.35 5.53
C ARG A 92 4.08 -9.52 4.87
N ARG A 93 5.16 -10.00 5.50
CA ARG A 93 5.96 -11.12 4.99
C ARG A 93 5.44 -12.45 5.52
N TRP A 94 5.38 -13.42 4.61
CA TRP A 94 4.84 -14.75 4.84
C TRP A 94 5.78 -15.83 4.33
N GLN A 95 5.79 -16.96 5.03
CA GLN A 95 6.37 -18.22 4.56
C GLN A 95 5.23 -19.16 4.19
N ALA A 96 5.24 -19.69 2.98
CA ALA A 96 4.20 -20.60 2.50
C ALA A 96 4.72 -21.52 1.39
N PRO A 97 4.10 -22.69 1.14
CA PRO A 97 4.42 -23.56 0.02
C PRO A 97 3.84 -23.02 -1.31
N LEU A 98 3.92 -21.70 -1.53
CA LEU A 98 3.41 -21.00 -2.72
C LEU A 98 4.58 -20.39 -3.51
N PRO A 99 4.51 -20.31 -4.85
CA PRO A 99 5.52 -19.62 -5.67
C PRO A 99 5.84 -18.22 -5.13
N GLY A 100 7.12 -17.99 -4.81
CA GLY A 100 7.60 -16.72 -4.29
C GLY A 100 7.47 -16.54 -2.78
N PHE A 101 6.98 -17.53 -2.02
CA PHE A 101 6.87 -17.47 -0.55
C PHE A 101 7.70 -18.54 0.17
N GLN A 102 8.50 -19.32 -0.55
CA GLN A 102 9.25 -20.45 0.03
C GLN A 102 10.52 -20.05 0.79
N ALA A 103 10.91 -18.77 0.73
CA ALA A 103 12.12 -18.29 1.36
C ALA A 103 11.99 -18.31 2.90
N ALA A 104 13.05 -18.71 3.62
CA ALA A 104 13.01 -18.89 5.07
C ALA A 104 12.78 -17.56 5.83
N GLU A 105 13.18 -16.44 5.26
CA GLU A 105 12.92 -15.11 5.78
C GLU A 105 11.48 -14.61 5.50
N GLY A 106 10.72 -15.37 4.71
CA GLY A 106 9.39 -15.01 4.21
C GLY A 106 9.43 -13.89 3.15
N ARG A 107 8.36 -13.75 2.38
CA ARG A 107 8.20 -12.67 1.39
C ARG A 107 6.82 -12.04 1.47
N SER A 108 6.75 -10.78 1.09
CA SER A 108 5.48 -10.07 0.96
C SER A 108 4.82 -10.41 -0.38
N VAL A 109 3.52 -10.13 -0.52
CA VAL A 109 2.80 -10.32 -1.80
C VAL A 109 3.51 -9.52 -2.90
N ARG A 110 3.94 -8.30 -2.60
CA ARG A 110 4.66 -7.43 -3.54
C ARG A 110 5.98 -8.04 -4.02
N ALA A 111 6.74 -8.65 -3.11
CA ALA A 111 8.01 -9.29 -3.44
C ALA A 111 7.84 -10.63 -4.17
N ALA A 112 6.71 -11.31 -3.96
CA ALA A 112 6.39 -12.58 -4.62
C ALA A 112 5.75 -12.38 -6.00
N LEU A 113 5.16 -11.21 -6.28
CA LEU A 113 4.42 -10.90 -7.51
C LEU A 113 5.18 -11.22 -8.81
N PRO A 114 6.48 -10.87 -8.97
CA PRO A 114 7.21 -11.18 -10.20
C PRO A 114 7.36 -12.68 -10.49
N GLN A 115 7.12 -13.54 -9.49
CA GLN A 115 7.28 -15.00 -9.60
C GLN A 115 5.94 -15.74 -9.72
N SER A 116 4.80 -15.04 -9.62
CA SER A 116 3.48 -15.69 -9.55
C SER A 116 2.71 -15.72 -10.87
N ASN A 117 3.06 -14.86 -11.85
CA ASN A 117 2.26 -14.59 -13.06
C ASN A 117 0.79 -14.17 -12.77
N GLN A 118 0.53 -13.62 -11.58
CA GLN A 118 -0.79 -13.18 -11.14
C GLN A 118 -0.84 -11.66 -10.97
N SER A 119 -2.05 -11.10 -10.87
CA SER A 119 -2.23 -9.73 -10.36
C SER A 119 -1.93 -9.68 -8.86
N LEU A 120 -1.72 -8.47 -8.33
CA LEU A 120 -1.53 -8.26 -6.89
C LEU A 120 -2.71 -8.88 -6.10
N ILE A 121 -3.93 -8.73 -6.62
CA ILE A 121 -5.15 -9.20 -5.98
C ILE A 121 -5.25 -10.71 -5.95
N ALA A 122 -5.09 -11.37 -7.09
CA ALA A 122 -5.16 -12.82 -7.17
C ALA A 122 -4.08 -13.49 -6.31
N LEU A 123 -2.87 -12.91 -6.25
CA LEU A 123 -1.81 -13.45 -5.41
C LEU A 123 -2.10 -13.27 -3.91
N ALA A 124 -2.64 -12.11 -3.51
CA ALA A 124 -3.04 -11.88 -2.13
C ALA A 124 -4.21 -12.79 -1.70
N GLU A 125 -5.16 -13.04 -2.61
CA GLU A 125 -6.24 -14.01 -2.39
C GLU A 125 -5.69 -15.42 -2.20
N THR A 126 -4.79 -15.86 -3.09
CA THR A 126 -4.10 -17.16 -2.99
C THR A 126 -3.38 -17.31 -1.65
N LEU A 127 -2.68 -16.26 -1.21
CA LEU A 127 -2.04 -16.24 0.11
C LEU A 127 -3.06 -16.30 1.24
N ALA A 128 -4.16 -15.53 1.17
CA ALA A 128 -5.22 -15.54 2.18
C ALA A 128 -5.82 -16.96 2.35
N GLN A 129 -6.05 -17.68 1.24
CA GLN A 129 -6.50 -19.08 1.30
C GLN A 129 -5.48 -19.99 1.97
N ALA A 130 -4.17 -19.81 1.69
CA ALA A 130 -3.12 -20.58 2.36
C ALA A 130 -3.02 -20.26 3.87
N VAL A 131 -3.28 -19.01 4.28
CA VAL A 131 -3.36 -18.62 5.69
C VAL A 131 -4.54 -19.31 6.37
N LEU A 132 -5.74 -19.24 5.78
CA LEU A 132 -6.93 -19.89 6.32
C LEU A 132 -6.78 -21.42 6.38
N GLY A 133 -6.07 -22.01 5.43
CA GLY A 133 -5.72 -23.43 5.41
C GLY A 133 -4.58 -23.84 6.35
N GLY A 134 -3.99 -22.91 7.11
CA GLY A 134 -2.88 -23.19 8.03
C GLY A 134 -1.53 -23.51 7.35
N GLN A 135 -1.41 -23.21 6.06
CA GLN A 135 -0.21 -23.49 5.24
C GLN A 135 0.76 -22.31 5.18
N ALA A 136 0.31 -21.11 5.52
CA ALA A 136 1.12 -19.90 5.53
C ALA A 136 1.36 -19.39 6.96
N ARG A 137 2.58 -18.93 7.25
CA ARG A 137 2.98 -18.40 8.55
C ARG A 137 3.56 -16.99 8.41
N PRO A 138 3.17 -16.02 9.24
CA PRO A 138 3.73 -14.69 9.18
C PRO A 138 5.15 -14.69 9.76
N SER A 139 6.09 -13.96 9.14
CA SER A 139 7.46 -13.84 9.68
C SER A 139 7.63 -12.72 10.71
N GLY A 140 6.57 -11.93 10.96
CA GLY A 140 6.61 -10.76 11.85
C GLY A 140 7.24 -9.51 11.24
N GLN A 141 7.62 -9.57 9.96
CA GLN A 141 8.26 -8.47 9.24
C GLN A 141 7.35 -7.93 8.13
N PHE A 142 7.67 -6.72 7.68
CA PHE A 142 6.96 -6.04 6.61
C PHE A 142 7.93 -5.61 5.50
N ALA A 143 7.44 -5.45 4.27
CA ALA A 143 8.23 -5.06 3.12
C ALA A 143 8.94 -3.71 3.32
N TRP A 144 8.33 -2.79 4.08
CA TRP A 144 8.89 -1.47 4.39
C TRP A 144 10.02 -1.51 5.44
N PHE A 145 10.28 -2.65 6.11
CA PHE A 145 11.35 -2.75 7.10
C PHE A 145 12.73 -2.45 6.50
N GLY A 146 12.98 -2.84 5.25
CA GLY A 146 14.27 -2.60 4.59
C GLY A 146 14.49 -1.15 4.14
N LEU A 147 13.54 -0.24 4.38
CA LEU A 147 13.71 1.17 4.02
C LEU A 147 14.69 1.83 4.98
N ARG A 148 15.58 2.66 4.43
CA ARG A 148 16.46 3.55 5.19
C ARG A 148 16.07 4.97 4.88
N LEU A 149 15.84 5.74 5.94
CA LEU A 149 15.41 7.12 5.77
C LEU A 149 16.65 8.05 5.77
N ASP A 150 16.69 9.00 4.82
CA ASP A 150 17.82 9.93 4.68
C ASP A 150 17.92 10.91 5.86
N VAL A 151 19.07 10.96 6.52
CA VAL A 151 19.32 11.86 7.66
C VAL A 151 19.12 13.34 7.31
N ASN A 152 19.29 13.73 6.04
CA ASN A 152 19.17 15.11 5.59
C ASN A 152 17.77 15.50 5.12
N ALA A 153 16.85 14.54 5.01
CA ALA A 153 15.47 14.82 4.62
C ALA A 153 14.75 15.62 5.72
N PRO A 154 13.86 16.56 5.37
CA PRO A 154 12.98 17.20 6.35
C PRO A 154 12.22 16.16 7.19
N ARG A 155 12.15 16.37 8.50
CA ARG A 155 11.53 15.46 9.48
C ARG A 155 10.50 16.16 10.34
N LEU A 156 9.59 15.37 10.88
CA LEU A 156 8.74 15.75 11.99
C LEU A 156 9.60 16.04 13.23
N THR A 157 9.64 17.31 13.60
CA THR A 157 10.37 17.78 14.78
C THR A 157 9.74 17.24 16.06
N GLY A 158 10.56 16.73 16.97
CA GLY A 158 10.12 16.29 18.30
C GLY A 158 9.63 14.84 18.38
N HIS A 159 9.59 14.10 17.27
CA HIS A 159 9.23 12.68 17.31
C HIS A 159 10.40 11.82 17.84
N PRO A 160 10.20 10.91 18.82
CA PRO A 160 11.29 10.11 19.38
C PRO A 160 12.07 9.30 18.35
N LEU A 161 11.37 8.68 17.38
CA LEU A 161 12.02 7.95 16.28
C LEU A 161 12.91 8.83 15.39
N ALA A 162 12.60 10.12 15.23
CA ALA A 162 13.42 11.01 14.41
C ALA A 162 14.84 11.16 14.98
N GLN A 163 15.01 11.02 16.30
CA GLN A 163 16.31 11.07 16.97
C GLN A 163 17.16 9.81 16.75
N LEU A 164 16.52 8.71 16.33
CA LEU A 164 17.19 7.43 16.09
C LEU A 164 17.61 7.25 14.63
N ILE A 165 17.20 8.14 13.72
CA ILE A 165 17.56 8.06 12.30
C ILE A 165 18.98 8.60 12.11
N ASP A 166 19.87 7.72 11.69
CA ASP A 166 21.28 8.02 11.39
C ASP A 166 21.66 7.75 9.93
N GLY A 167 20.69 7.32 9.10
CA GLY A 167 20.89 6.91 7.71
C GLY A 167 21.57 5.55 7.54
N GLN A 168 21.94 4.86 8.62
CA GLN A 168 22.54 3.52 8.59
C GLN A 168 21.51 2.44 8.89
N ARG A 169 20.67 2.66 9.91
CA ARG A 169 19.63 1.72 10.32
C ARG A 169 18.46 1.72 9.36
N ASP A 170 17.95 0.53 9.06
CA ASP A 170 16.67 0.36 8.39
C ASP A 170 15.49 0.46 9.38
N LEU A 171 14.28 0.59 8.84
CA LEU A 171 13.06 0.70 9.63
C LEU A 171 12.75 -0.56 10.46
N GLY A 172 13.24 -1.73 10.05
CA GLY A 172 13.13 -2.96 10.83
C GLY A 172 13.99 -2.91 12.09
N GLU A 173 15.22 -2.41 11.97
CA GLU A 173 16.12 -2.16 13.09
C GLU A 173 15.53 -1.11 14.06
N LEU A 174 14.93 -0.05 13.54
CA LEU A 174 14.22 0.94 14.36
C LEU A 174 12.98 0.38 15.05
N ALA A 175 12.22 -0.48 14.37
CA ALA A 175 11.07 -1.17 14.95
C ALA A 175 11.47 -2.12 16.09
N ALA A 176 12.64 -2.75 16.02
CA ALA A 176 13.17 -3.59 17.09
C ALA A 176 13.63 -2.79 18.32
N LEU A 177 14.06 -1.53 18.14
CA LEU A 177 14.44 -0.63 19.24
C LEU A 177 13.24 0.08 19.89
N THR A 178 12.12 0.14 19.19
CA THR A 178 10.89 0.79 19.63
C THR A 178 9.75 -0.23 19.59
N SER A 179 8.85 -0.10 18.63
CA SER A 179 7.90 -1.12 18.26
C SER A 179 7.56 -0.98 16.77
N THR A 180 7.05 -2.05 16.18
CA THR A 180 6.51 -2.00 14.81
C THR A 180 5.37 -0.98 14.70
N GLY A 181 4.52 -0.86 15.73
CA GLY A 181 3.44 0.11 15.78
C GLY A 181 3.94 1.55 15.75
N ALA A 182 4.88 1.90 16.64
CA ALA A 182 5.48 3.23 16.70
C ALA A 182 6.21 3.59 15.40
N THR A 183 6.92 2.64 14.80
CA THR A 183 7.64 2.85 13.54
C THR A 183 6.69 3.05 12.36
N ARG A 184 5.58 2.30 12.32
CA ARG A 184 4.51 2.48 11.33
C ARG A 184 3.88 3.86 11.44
N ALA A 185 3.47 4.26 12.65
CA ALA A 185 2.82 5.54 12.90
C ALA A 185 3.74 6.70 12.49
N TYR A 186 5.02 6.60 12.82
CA TYR A 186 6.03 7.58 12.40
C TYR A 186 6.18 7.65 10.88
N LEU A 187 6.34 6.52 10.20
CA LEU A 187 6.50 6.49 8.75
C LEU A 187 5.27 7.07 8.04
N LEU A 188 4.07 6.75 8.54
CA LEU A 188 2.82 7.29 8.01
C LEU A 188 2.77 8.82 8.16
N ALA A 189 3.11 9.34 9.34
CA ALA A 189 3.14 10.78 9.60
C ALA A 189 4.18 11.51 8.73
N GLU A 190 5.35 10.91 8.49
CA GLU A 190 6.36 11.46 7.58
C GLU A 190 5.85 11.52 6.13
N LEU A 191 5.15 10.48 5.66
CA LEU A 191 4.55 10.44 4.32
C LEU A 191 3.49 11.54 4.16
N GLU A 192 2.65 11.74 5.18
CA GLU A 192 1.68 12.84 5.26
C GLU A 192 2.36 14.21 5.24
N ALA A 193 3.49 14.35 5.94
CA ALA A 193 4.32 15.57 5.95
C ALA A 193 5.09 15.81 4.64
N GLY A 194 5.06 14.88 3.69
CA GLY A 194 5.64 15.05 2.36
C GLY A 194 6.90 14.23 2.08
N LEU A 195 7.26 13.26 2.93
CA LEU A 195 8.34 12.32 2.63
C LEU A 195 8.04 11.58 1.32
N ARG A 196 9.00 11.55 0.39
CA ARG A 196 8.89 10.83 -0.89
C ARG A 196 10.15 10.01 -1.14
N PHE A 197 9.95 8.80 -1.66
CA PHE A 197 11.00 7.87 -2.07
C PHE A 197 10.41 6.89 -3.10
N PRO A 198 11.23 6.17 -3.89
CA PRO A 198 10.71 5.18 -4.85
C PRO A 198 9.87 4.09 -4.18
N GLY A 199 8.61 3.97 -4.59
CA GLY A 199 7.61 3.08 -4.01
C GLY A 199 6.79 3.68 -2.87
N CYS A 200 6.93 4.97 -2.56
CA CYS A 200 6.24 5.59 -1.43
C CYS A 200 4.71 5.50 -1.55
N GLY A 201 4.14 5.51 -2.75
CA GLY A 201 2.70 5.41 -2.96
C GLY A 201 2.12 4.09 -2.49
N TRP A 202 2.78 2.98 -2.84
CA TRP A 202 2.33 1.66 -2.40
C TRP A 202 2.60 1.42 -0.92
N VAL A 203 3.72 1.93 -0.40
CA VAL A 203 4.05 1.85 1.03
C VAL A 203 2.99 2.59 1.84
N TRP A 204 2.64 3.81 1.46
CA TRP A 204 1.58 4.58 2.14
C TRP A 204 0.27 3.79 2.15
N ARG A 205 -0.13 3.23 1.01
CA ARG A 205 -1.36 2.44 0.93
C ARG A 205 -1.34 1.22 1.86
N ASP A 206 -0.23 0.50 1.89
CA ASP A 206 -0.09 -0.69 2.74
C ASP A 206 -0.13 -0.33 4.23
N LEU A 207 0.55 0.76 4.64
CA LEU A 207 0.52 1.23 6.03
C LEU A 207 -0.90 1.56 6.49
N LEU A 208 -1.74 2.12 5.62
CA LEU A 208 -3.14 2.39 5.96
C LEU A 208 -3.93 1.11 6.25
N TRP A 209 -3.77 0.05 5.44
CA TRP A 209 -4.39 -1.25 5.77
C TRP A 209 -3.84 -1.83 7.07
N GLU A 210 -2.54 -1.71 7.30
CA GLU A 210 -1.94 -2.19 8.54
C GLU A 210 -2.53 -1.46 9.76
N THR A 211 -2.72 -0.15 9.69
CA THR A 211 -3.36 0.63 10.77
C THR A 211 -4.81 0.19 11.01
N ASP A 212 -5.58 -0.07 9.94
CA ASP A 212 -6.97 -0.49 10.06
C ASP A 212 -7.14 -1.90 10.63
N VAL A 213 -6.30 -2.84 10.18
CA VAL A 213 -6.49 -4.27 10.44
C VAL A 213 -5.68 -4.77 11.63
N LEU A 214 -4.43 -4.32 11.77
CA LEU A 214 -3.52 -4.86 12.78
C LEU A 214 -3.64 -4.13 14.12
N GLY A 215 -4.26 -2.95 14.15
CA GLY A 215 -4.37 -2.10 15.32
C GLY A 215 -3.00 -1.61 15.83
N GLU A 216 -3.01 -0.47 16.52
CA GLU A 216 -1.88 -0.05 17.36
C GLU A 216 -1.92 -0.88 18.63
N SER A 217 -1.34 -2.08 18.59
CA SER A 217 -1.02 -2.79 19.83
C SER A 217 0.26 -2.17 20.39
N ASP A 218 0.08 -1.25 21.35
CA ASP A 218 1.12 -0.78 22.27
C ASP A 218 1.69 -1.93 23.11
#